data_AF-A0A554RJU8-F1
#
_entry.id   AF-A0A554RJU8-F1
#
_cell.length_a   1.000
_cell.length_b   1.000
_cell.length_c   1.000
_cell.angle_alpha   90.00
_cell.angle_beta   90.00
_cell.angle_gamma   90.00
#
_symmetry.space_group_name_H-M   'P 1'
#
loop_
_entity.id
_entity.type
_entity.pdbx_description
1 polymer ?
#
loop_
_entity_poly.entity_id
_entity_poly.type
_entity_poly.pdbx_seq_one_letter_code
_entity_poly.pdbx_strand_id
1 'polypeptide(L)'
;MRYWTREHNFREDPVRVEVRILLERLESGEDVDGHYETRRVDLKEEAGRRNHSGEVLPGTPENGPAAEKLAAEAACMSNTPGGGALVVGVSDRGELIGAELDAEWLRHRIYELTRRLLTADVTEVTVRDVRLLIIMAPSAVEPIRFNDKIFWRVDHHCVEVDASTWHTKRMQTLNYDWSNSASATPASEIRQRALAVARDFLLDSGDPGAEELASSSDTQLLRRLNAVTHDGMLTNAGVLAFVGRGSPCLDYMHRDYAGGDSTARVRRRDRSLLEELAEVFLTIDANNMTRHLPTGLVVRQVRDIPALAAREAIVNGVAHREWGDSGPTSVEHIGRTLRVTSPGGFFGGVNESNILTHPSQSRNPALTQLLADLRVAEREGIGVDRMVREMLRLGHQPPVIRETTGPYVRASLVGDTLDEPWIDWLSKVEPVEESSDVSSLLILRRLVDTGWVDERSCAALIQLPAEEARGAILKVAHANINGAPLLTTVKGTPEASPPVWRLAPRAMKALLDLDRAVGHHRQLPSRAEIALSYAQARGRISSTELGSLVGASGTNVGATLKSLAAEGALEPSSASGRGRGFYYKWAGADAE
;
A
#
# COMPACT_ATOMS: atom_id res chain seq x y z
N MET A 1 47.86 -4.67 -6.18
CA MET A 1 47.57 -5.30 -4.87
C MET A 1 46.58 -4.34 -4.19
N ARG A 2 45.28 -4.57 -4.00
CA ARG A 2 44.44 -5.76 -3.86
C ARG A 2 42.97 -5.36 -4.15
N TYR A 3 42.22 -6.28 -4.75
CA TYR A 3 40.75 -6.47 -4.76
C TYR A 3 39.80 -5.26 -4.86
N TRP A 4 39.33 -4.99 -6.09
CA TRP A 4 37.94 -4.59 -6.33
C TRP A 4 37.24 -5.78 -6.99
N THR A 5 36.50 -6.54 -6.19
CA THR A 5 35.50 -7.50 -6.67
C THR A 5 34.46 -6.75 -7.49
N ARG A 6 34.07 -7.32 -8.64
CA ARG A 6 32.95 -6.85 -9.47
C ARG A 6 31.66 -6.91 -8.66
N GLU A 7 31.33 -5.84 -7.95
CA GLU A 7 29.99 -5.59 -7.47
C GLU A 7 29.09 -5.34 -8.68
N HIS A 8 28.05 -6.15 -8.83
CA HIS A 8 26.97 -5.87 -9.76
C HIS A 8 26.14 -4.71 -9.15
N ASN A 9 26.65 -3.49 -9.29
CA ASN A 9 25.95 -2.29 -8.90
C ASN A 9 24.71 -2.14 -9.79
N PHE A 10 23.53 -2.30 -9.17
CA PHE A 10 22.30 -1.73 -9.68
C PHE A 10 22.57 -0.25 -9.92
N ARG A 11 22.27 0.25 -11.13
CA ARG A 11 22.62 1.61 -11.53
C ARG A 11 22.08 2.60 -10.49
N GLU A 12 23.00 3.36 -9.89
CA GLU A 12 22.69 4.52 -9.07
C GLU A 12 21.68 5.44 -9.80
N ASP A 13 20.84 6.15 -9.04
CA ASP A 13 19.88 7.13 -9.57
C ASP A 13 20.57 8.00 -10.62
N PRO A 14 20.10 7.99 -11.88
CA PRO A 14 20.78 8.70 -12.97
C PRO A 14 20.93 10.19 -12.70
N VAL A 15 20.01 10.81 -11.95
CA VAL A 15 20.12 12.23 -11.56
C VAL A 15 21.27 12.41 -10.57
N ARG A 16 21.38 11.55 -9.55
CA ARG A 16 22.49 11.59 -8.58
C ARG A 16 23.85 11.31 -9.22
N VAL A 17 23.89 10.41 -10.19
CA VAL A 17 25.13 10.13 -10.96
C VAL A 17 25.53 11.35 -11.77
N GLU A 18 24.61 11.99 -12.49
CA GLU A 18 24.88 13.20 -13.26
C GLU A 18 25.35 14.36 -12.37
N VAL A 19 24.67 14.59 -11.23
CA VAL A 19 25.10 15.61 -10.25
C VAL A 19 26.49 15.31 -9.71
N ARG A 20 26.81 14.05 -9.35
CA ARG A 20 28.15 13.71 -8.84
C ARG A 20 29.23 13.92 -9.89
N ILE A 21 29.02 13.47 -11.13
CA ILE A 21 29.96 13.68 -12.24
C ILE A 21 30.17 15.18 -12.46
N LEU A 22 29.10 15.98 -12.40
CA LEU A 22 29.16 17.42 -12.55
C LEU A 22 30.00 18.07 -11.43
N LEU A 23 29.78 17.68 -10.18
CA LEU A 23 30.54 18.16 -9.03
C LEU A 23 32.02 17.78 -9.12
N GLU A 24 32.35 16.55 -9.53
CA GLU A 24 33.73 16.10 -9.74
C GLU A 24 34.46 16.94 -10.80
N ARG A 25 33.75 17.33 -11.87
CA ARG A 25 34.32 18.20 -12.92
C ARG A 25 34.53 19.63 -12.46
N LEU A 26 33.55 20.22 -11.78
CA LEU A 26 33.66 21.56 -11.18
C LEU A 26 34.84 21.61 -10.18
N GLU A 27 35.03 20.56 -9.39
CA GLU A 27 36.16 20.44 -8.46
C GLU A 27 37.51 20.38 -9.20
N SER A 28 37.57 19.68 -10.34
CA SER A 28 38.76 19.60 -11.18
C SER A 28 39.10 20.89 -11.93
N GLY A 29 38.20 21.88 -11.92
CA GLY A 29 38.37 23.17 -12.60
C GLY A 29 38.15 23.13 -14.11
N GLU A 30 37.42 22.13 -14.61
CA GLU A 30 36.95 22.08 -15.99
C GLU A 30 35.89 23.16 -16.23
N ASP A 31 35.89 23.80 -17.41
CA ASP A 31 34.84 24.75 -17.80
C ASP A 31 33.53 23.98 -18.05
N VAL A 32 32.59 24.13 -17.12
CA VAL A 32 31.26 23.50 -17.18
C VAL A 32 30.26 24.55 -17.67
N ASP A 33 30.07 24.70 -18.97
CA ASP A 33 29.10 25.65 -19.52
C ASP A 33 27.66 25.08 -19.58
N GLY A 34 26.72 25.86 -20.14
CA GLY A 34 25.33 25.44 -20.34
C GLY A 34 25.12 24.17 -21.18
N HIS A 35 26.15 23.58 -21.81
CA HIS A 35 26.03 22.28 -22.47
C HIS A 35 25.88 21.12 -21.47
N TYR A 36 26.13 21.38 -20.18
CA TYR A 36 25.90 20.47 -19.08
C TYR A 36 24.51 20.61 -18.43
N GLU A 37 23.71 21.61 -18.85
CA GLU A 37 22.29 21.61 -18.54
C GLU A 37 21.63 20.48 -19.34
N THR A 38 21.30 19.42 -18.62
CA THR A 38 20.58 18.29 -19.20
C THR A 38 19.09 18.44 -18.90
N ARG A 39 18.31 17.50 -19.42
CA ARG A 39 16.93 17.32 -18.98
C ARG A 39 16.82 17.03 -17.47
N ARG A 40 17.90 16.58 -16.80
CA ARG A 40 17.89 16.11 -15.41
C ARG A 40 18.65 17.02 -14.44
N VAL A 41 19.61 17.80 -14.92
CA VAL A 41 20.40 18.70 -14.08
C VAL A 41 20.38 20.10 -14.65
N ASP A 42 20.18 21.09 -13.79
CA ASP A 42 20.08 22.50 -14.15
C ASP A 42 20.95 23.35 -13.24
N LEU A 43 21.70 24.26 -13.84
CA LEU A 43 22.54 25.20 -13.11
C LEU A 43 21.72 26.44 -12.80
N LYS A 44 21.80 26.94 -11.57
CA LYS A 44 21.10 28.17 -11.18
C LYS A 44 21.97 29.08 -10.35
N GLU A 45 21.96 30.36 -10.73
CA GLU A 45 22.42 31.42 -9.86
C GLU A 45 21.33 31.80 -8.85
N GLU A 46 21.72 32.11 -7.62
CA GLU A 46 20.82 32.66 -6.61
C GLU A 46 20.29 34.04 -7.06
N ALA A 47 18.98 34.10 -7.34
CA ALA A 47 18.40 35.29 -7.94
C ALA A 47 18.42 36.50 -6.99
N GLY A 48 18.63 37.68 -7.58
CA GLY A 48 18.67 38.95 -6.85
C GLY A 48 20.06 39.29 -6.30
N ARG A 49 21.08 38.48 -6.56
CA ARG A 49 22.46 38.78 -6.16
C ARG A 49 23.26 39.58 -7.18
N ARG A 50 22.85 39.70 -8.44
CA ARG A 50 23.51 40.62 -9.38
C ARG A 50 22.87 42.01 -9.37
N ASN A 51 23.71 43.04 -9.23
CA ASN A 51 23.30 44.42 -9.44
C ASN A 51 23.27 44.78 -10.94
N HIS A 52 22.83 46.00 -11.28
CA HIS A 52 22.77 46.46 -12.67
C HIS A 52 24.15 46.57 -13.37
N SER A 53 25.25 46.61 -12.62
CA SER A 53 26.63 46.56 -13.14
C SER A 53 27.17 45.14 -13.31
N GLY A 54 26.41 44.10 -12.93
CA GLY A 54 26.78 42.69 -13.08
C GLY A 54 27.63 42.13 -11.94
N GLU A 55 27.90 42.92 -10.90
CA GLU A 55 28.64 42.48 -9.70
C GLU A 55 27.74 41.63 -8.80
N VAL A 56 28.31 40.56 -8.24
CA VAL A 56 27.64 39.65 -7.31
C VAL A 56 27.70 40.24 -5.90
N LEU A 57 26.53 40.51 -5.34
CA LEU A 57 26.31 40.96 -3.97
C LEU A 57 26.42 39.77 -3.00
N PRO A 58 26.78 40.01 -1.73
CA PRO A 58 26.72 38.99 -0.68
C PRO A 58 25.29 38.46 -0.54
N GLY A 59 25.15 37.14 -0.42
CA GLY A 59 23.85 36.50 -0.24
C GLY A 59 23.32 36.61 1.19
N THR A 60 22.06 36.21 1.39
CA THR A 60 21.42 36.14 2.71
C THR A 60 20.87 34.74 2.96
N PRO A 61 20.77 34.29 4.23
CA PRO A 61 20.19 32.98 4.57
C PRO A 61 18.76 32.80 4.09
N GLU A 62 17.99 33.89 4.01
CA GLU A 62 16.61 33.89 3.52
C GLU A 62 16.47 34.89 2.37
N ASN A 63 15.97 34.43 1.23
CA ASN A 63 15.74 35.26 0.04
C ASN A 63 14.47 34.77 -0.68
N GLY A 64 13.34 35.40 -0.36
CA GLY A 64 12.02 35.03 -0.89
C GLY A 64 11.94 35.00 -2.43
N PRO A 65 12.40 36.05 -3.14
CA PRO A 65 12.45 36.05 -4.61
C PRO A 65 13.28 34.92 -5.21
N ALA A 66 14.43 34.57 -4.61
CA ALA A 66 15.22 33.42 -5.06
C ALA A 66 14.47 32.10 -4.83
N ALA A 67 13.86 31.93 -3.66
CA ALA A 67 13.06 30.75 -3.35
C ALA A 67 11.85 30.58 -4.30
N GLU A 68 11.20 31.67 -4.71
CA GLU A 68 10.10 31.62 -5.68
C GLU A 68 10.55 31.09 -7.05
N LYS A 69 11.68 31.58 -7.57
CA LYS A 69 12.24 31.08 -8.83
C LYS A 69 12.69 29.64 -8.71
N LEU A 70 13.40 29.29 -7.64
CA LEU A 70 13.86 27.92 -7.40
C LEU A 70 12.69 26.95 -7.23
N ALA A 71 11.60 27.36 -6.57
CA ALA A 71 10.39 26.55 -6.44
C ALA A 71 9.70 26.31 -7.79
N ALA A 72 9.66 27.33 -8.67
CA ALA A 72 9.12 27.18 -10.03
C ALA A 72 9.92 26.16 -10.85
N GLU A 73 11.25 26.25 -10.82
CA GLU A 73 12.15 25.33 -11.52
C GLU A 73 12.08 23.92 -10.92
N ALA A 74 12.05 23.80 -9.60
CA ALA A 74 11.93 22.52 -8.92
C ALA A 74 10.58 21.85 -9.22
N ALA A 75 9.49 22.62 -9.31
CA ALA A 75 8.19 22.12 -9.74
C ALA A 75 8.23 21.66 -11.21
N CYS A 76 8.90 22.40 -12.09
CA CYS A 76 9.11 21.99 -13.48
C CYS A 76 9.91 20.68 -13.59
N MET A 77 10.99 20.55 -12.82
CA MET A 77 11.78 19.31 -12.71
C MET A 77 10.93 18.16 -12.20
N SER A 78 10.16 18.38 -11.14
CA SER A 78 9.31 17.37 -10.54
C SER A 78 8.20 16.89 -11.49
N ASN A 79 7.57 17.81 -12.23
CA ASN A 79 6.60 17.48 -13.27
C ASN A 79 7.21 16.76 -14.50
N THR A 80 8.53 16.77 -14.63
CA THR A 80 9.22 16.04 -15.69
C THR A 80 9.35 14.57 -15.28
N PRO A 81 9.02 13.61 -16.18
CA PRO A 81 9.21 12.21 -15.86
C PRO A 81 10.66 11.90 -15.51
N GLY A 82 10.89 11.27 -14.35
CA GLY A 82 12.21 10.98 -13.80
C GLY A 82 12.76 12.03 -12.82
N GLY A 83 12.06 13.16 -12.63
CA GLY A 83 12.52 14.23 -11.75
C GLY A 83 13.77 14.94 -12.29
N GLY A 84 14.47 15.63 -11.40
CA GLY A 84 15.72 16.31 -11.72
C GLY A 84 16.40 16.92 -10.50
N ALA A 85 17.49 17.64 -10.73
CA ALA A 85 18.25 18.35 -9.73
C ALA A 85 18.57 19.77 -10.18
N LEU A 86 18.55 20.71 -9.22
CA LEU A 86 19.07 22.06 -9.40
C LEU A 86 20.38 22.18 -8.64
N VAL A 87 21.42 22.69 -9.29
CA VAL A 87 22.70 23.03 -8.66
C VAL A 87 22.76 24.55 -8.53
N VAL A 88 22.51 25.02 -7.32
CA VAL A 88 22.39 26.45 -7.00
C VAL A 88 23.74 27.01 -6.55
N GLY A 89 24.09 28.18 -7.08
CA GLY A 89 25.37 28.85 -6.85
C GLY A 89 26.35 28.71 -8.01
N VAL A 90 25.89 28.24 -9.18
CA VAL A 90 26.66 28.14 -10.42
C VAL A 90 25.95 28.95 -11.49
N SER A 91 26.70 29.75 -12.25
CA SER A 91 26.13 30.50 -13.38
C SER A 91 25.86 29.61 -14.58
N ASP A 92 25.04 30.08 -15.53
CA ASP A 92 24.82 29.42 -16.83
C ASP A 92 26.12 29.24 -17.66
N ARG A 93 27.21 29.91 -17.25
CA ARG A 93 28.55 29.81 -17.86
C ARG A 93 29.50 28.91 -17.05
N GLY A 94 29.04 28.29 -15.97
CA GLY A 94 29.87 27.43 -15.11
C GLY A 94 30.64 28.14 -14.02
N GLU A 95 30.48 29.46 -13.87
CA GLU A 95 31.20 30.22 -12.85
C GLU A 95 30.63 29.89 -11.46
N LEU A 96 31.52 29.58 -10.51
CA LEU A 96 31.15 29.34 -9.11
C LEU A 96 30.88 30.68 -8.41
N ILE A 97 29.61 30.96 -8.13
CA ILE A 97 29.12 32.19 -7.48
C ILE A 97 28.87 31.97 -5.99
N GLY A 98 28.41 30.77 -5.65
CA GLY A 98 28.00 30.37 -4.32
C GLY A 98 26.56 30.73 -3.98
N ALA A 99 25.99 30.04 -2.99
CA ALA A 99 24.64 30.24 -2.49
C ALA A 99 24.67 30.35 -0.96
N GLU A 100 24.07 31.41 -0.41
CA GLU A 100 24.06 31.68 1.05
C GLU A 100 22.73 31.30 1.71
N LEU A 101 21.74 30.87 0.92
CA LEU A 101 20.44 30.39 1.40
C LEU A 101 20.61 29.26 2.44
N ASP A 102 19.79 29.29 3.49
CA ASP A 102 19.68 28.22 4.47
C ASP A 102 18.91 27.03 3.85
N ALA A 103 19.50 25.83 3.92
CA ALA A 103 18.96 24.66 3.23
C ALA A 103 17.61 24.20 3.80
N GLU A 104 17.43 24.29 5.11
CA GLU A 104 16.21 23.89 5.81
C GLU A 104 15.06 24.87 5.54
N TRP A 105 15.35 26.16 5.61
CA TRP A 105 14.44 27.22 5.23
C TRP A 105 13.99 27.09 3.77
N LEU A 106 14.93 26.90 2.85
CA LEU A 106 14.63 26.77 1.43
C LEU A 106 13.77 25.53 1.15
N ARG A 107 14.09 24.41 1.80
CA ARG A 107 13.29 23.17 1.73
C ARG A 107 11.84 23.41 2.16
N HIS A 108 11.64 24.02 3.33
CA HIS A 108 10.30 24.35 3.83
C HIS A 108 9.58 25.33 2.90
N ARG A 109 10.30 26.33 2.38
CA ARG A 109 9.71 27.36 1.51
C ARG A 109 9.27 26.83 0.16
N ILE A 110 10.03 25.91 -0.45
CA ILE A 110 9.63 25.22 -1.70
C ILE A 110 8.35 24.42 -1.48
N TYR A 111 8.24 23.70 -0.35
CA TYR A 111 7.03 22.95 -0.01
C TYR A 111 5.79 23.85 0.12
N GLU A 112 5.91 25.02 0.77
CA GLU A 112 4.80 25.98 0.85
C GLU A 112 4.40 26.54 -0.52
N LEU A 113 5.39 26.99 -1.30
CA LEU A 113 5.15 27.64 -2.59
C LEU A 113 4.54 26.70 -3.64
N THR A 114 4.83 25.40 -3.53
CA THR A 114 4.26 24.35 -4.39
C THR A 114 2.93 23.79 -3.86
N ARG A 115 2.26 24.53 -2.95
CA ARG A 115 0.99 24.13 -2.32
C ARG A 115 1.06 22.76 -1.65
N ARG A 116 2.20 22.45 -1.04
CA ARG A 116 2.46 21.21 -0.29
C ARG A 116 2.54 19.94 -1.14
N LEU A 117 2.79 20.09 -2.45
CA LEU A 117 2.90 18.97 -3.38
C LEU A 117 4.34 18.57 -3.71
N LEU A 118 5.33 19.43 -3.47
CA LEU A 118 6.75 19.12 -3.68
C LEU A 118 7.51 19.07 -2.35
N THR A 119 8.02 17.89 -2.00
CA THR A 119 9.04 17.73 -0.95
C THR A 119 10.38 17.48 -1.62
N ALA A 120 11.18 18.54 -1.77
CA ALA A 120 12.53 18.46 -2.34
C ALA A 120 13.57 18.20 -1.25
N ASP A 121 14.61 17.42 -1.56
CA ASP A 121 15.79 17.32 -0.70
C ASP A 121 16.76 18.45 -1.06
N VAL A 122 17.18 19.24 -0.07
CA VAL A 122 18.19 20.30 -0.25
C VAL A 122 19.43 19.90 0.53
N THR A 123 20.55 19.74 -0.17
CA THR A 123 21.83 19.34 0.43
C THR A 123 22.91 20.37 0.13
N GLU A 124 23.80 20.60 1.08
CA GLU A 124 24.91 21.54 0.94
C GLU A 124 26.16 20.82 0.46
N VAL A 125 26.87 21.42 -0.50
CA VAL A 125 28.15 20.90 -1.01
C VAL A 125 29.14 22.05 -1.11
N THR A 126 30.41 21.80 -0.80
CA THR A 126 31.50 22.76 -1.01
C THR A 126 32.34 22.29 -2.20
N VAL A 127 32.52 23.18 -3.18
CA VAL A 127 33.35 22.94 -4.37
C VAL A 127 34.36 24.07 -4.48
N ARG A 128 35.66 23.75 -4.49
CA ARG A 128 36.75 24.76 -4.54
C ARG A 128 36.56 25.95 -3.56
N ASP A 129 36.21 25.64 -2.32
CA ASP A 129 35.90 26.59 -1.23
C ASP A 129 34.65 27.47 -1.45
N VAL A 130 33.81 27.17 -2.45
CA VAL A 130 32.53 27.83 -2.70
C VAL A 130 31.36 26.95 -2.26
N ARG A 131 30.43 27.49 -1.47
CA ARG A 131 29.23 26.79 -0.99
C ARG A 131 28.15 26.75 -2.07
N LEU A 132 27.66 25.56 -2.40
CA LEU A 132 26.57 25.31 -3.34
C LEU A 132 25.42 24.59 -2.64
N LEU A 133 24.22 24.70 -3.21
CA LEU A 133 23.05 23.92 -2.78
C LEU A 133 22.59 23.01 -3.91
N ILE A 134 22.36 21.74 -3.59
CA ILE A 134 21.79 20.75 -4.50
C ILE A 134 20.35 20.50 -4.08
N ILE A 135 19.42 20.90 -4.94
CA ILE A 135 17.98 20.65 -4.76
C ILE A 135 17.59 19.46 -5.61
N MET A 136 17.34 18.32 -4.99
CA MET A 136 16.81 17.13 -5.66
C MET A 136 15.29 17.22 -5.69
N ALA A 137 14.73 17.31 -6.89
CA ALA A 137 13.29 17.34 -7.14
C ALA A 137 12.81 15.96 -7.63
N PRO A 138 12.11 15.17 -6.80
CA PRO A 138 11.59 13.87 -7.22
C PRO A 138 10.49 14.03 -8.26
N SER A 139 10.20 12.98 -9.03
CA SER A 139 9.10 13.01 -10.01
C SER A 139 7.73 13.09 -9.31
N ALA A 140 6.86 13.99 -9.77
CA ALA A 140 5.57 14.29 -9.14
C ALA A 140 4.52 13.18 -9.36
N VAL A 141 3.73 12.89 -8.31
CA VAL A 141 2.63 11.91 -8.34
C VAL A 141 1.33 12.53 -8.88
N GLU A 142 1.23 13.85 -8.88
CA GLU A 142 0.16 14.62 -9.49
C GLU A 142 0.75 15.92 -10.04
N PRO A 143 0.14 16.56 -11.05
CA PRO A 143 0.76 17.72 -11.68
C PRO A 143 0.86 18.88 -10.68
N ILE A 144 2.09 19.29 -10.37
CA ILE A 144 2.39 20.41 -9.49
C ILE A 144 2.13 21.68 -10.27
N ARG A 145 1.13 22.45 -9.81
CA ARG A 145 0.82 23.75 -10.40
C ARG A 145 1.64 24.83 -9.72
N PHE A 146 2.36 25.60 -10.52
CA PHE A 146 3.03 26.81 -10.08
C PHE A 146 2.35 28.00 -10.78
N ASN A 147 1.84 28.96 -10.00
CA ASN A 147 1.00 30.06 -10.52
C ASN A 147 -0.13 29.56 -11.45
N ASP A 148 -0.84 28.51 -11.00
CA ASP A 148 -1.95 27.84 -11.68
C ASP A 148 -1.63 27.19 -13.05
N LYS A 149 -0.35 27.13 -13.42
CA LYS A 149 0.14 26.51 -14.64
C LYS A 149 0.99 25.28 -14.34
N ILE A 150 1.02 24.32 -15.27
CA ILE A 150 1.86 23.13 -15.17
C ILE A 150 2.99 23.30 -16.16
N PHE A 151 4.22 23.22 -15.69
CA PHE A 151 5.42 23.25 -16.53
C PHE A 151 6.17 21.95 -16.37
N TRP A 152 6.83 21.50 -17.43
CA TRP A 152 7.81 20.42 -17.38
C TRP A 152 8.99 20.71 -18.29
N ARG A 153 10.06 19.96 -18.15
CA ARG A 153 11.30 20.19 -18.87
C ARG A 153 11.30 19.45 -20.21
N VAL A 154 11.58 20.21 -21.27
CA VAL A 154 11.90 19.71 -22.60
C VAL A 154 13.28 20.24 -22.92
N ASP A 155 14.26 19.34 -22.99
CA ASP A 155 15.67 19.68 -23.10
C ASP A 155 16.13 20.54 -21.89
N HIS A 156 16.50 21.81 -22.10
CA HIS A 156 16.91 22.75 -21.05
C HIS A 156 15.82 23.82 -20.73
N HIS A 157 14.61 23.67 -21.29
CA HIS A 157 13.53 24.66 -21.10
C HIS A 157 12.31 24.09 -20.37
N CYS A 158 11.71 24.90 -19.51
CA CYS A 158 10.41 24.64 -18.91
C CYS A 158 9.28 25.09 -19.84
N VAL A 159 8.52 24.11 -20.35
CA VAL A 159 7.41 24.32 -21.28
C VAL A 159 6.10 24.08 -20.57
N GLU A 160 5.14 24.97 -20.78
CA GLU A 160 3.77 24.84 -20.24
C GLU A 160 3.05 23.67 -20.91
N VAL A 161 2.35 22.87 -20.10
CA VAL A 161 1.50 21.78 -20.56
C VAL A 161 0.18 21.76 -19.83
N ASP A 162 -0.86 21.24 -20.48
CA ASP A 162 -2.13 21.00 -19.82
C ASP A 162 -2.09 19.68 -19.01
N ALA A 163 -3.02 19.54 -18.07
CA ALA A 163 -3.08 18.37 -17.19
C ALA A 163 -3.29 17.07 -17.97
N SER A 164 -4.05 17.06 -19.08
CA SER A 164 -4.32 15.85 -19.86
C SER A 164 -3.08 15.37 -20.61
N THR A 165 -2.30 16.29 -21.18
CA THR A 165 -1.00 16.00 -21.79
C THR A 165 0.00 15.49 -20.76
N TRP A 166 0.05 16.12 -19.58
CA TRP A 166 0.90 15.67 -18.48
C TRP A 166 0.53 14.25 -18.04
N HIS A 167 -0.75 13.99 -17.81
CA HIS A 167 -1.25 12.65 -17.48
C HIS A 167 -0.95 11.63 -18.58
N THR A 168 -1.14 11.97 -19.86
CA THR A 168 -0.88 11.06 -20.99
C THR A 168 0.59 10.68 -21.12
N LYS A 169 1.51 11.66 -21.05
CA LYS A 169 2.95 11.39 -21.12
C LYS A 169 3.48 10.74 -19.85
N ARG A 170 2.88 11.03 -18.70
CA ARG A 170 3.12 10.27 -17.49
C ARG A 170 2.64 8.83 -17.65
N MET A 171 1.50 8.57 -18.27
CA MET A 171 1.05 7.21 -18.62
C MET A 171 2.03 6.53 -19.59
N GLN A 172 2.61 7.26 -20.54
CA GLN A 172 3.69 6.74 -21.40
C GLN A 172 5.01 6.50 -20.65
N THR A 173 5.29 7.24 -19.58
CA THR A 173 6.47 7.01 -18.73
C THR A 173 6.18 5.95 -17.65
N LEU A 174 4.93 5.76 -17.25
CA LEU A 174 4.46 4.57 -16.53
C LEU A 174 4.56 3.32 -17.42
N ASN A 175 4.51 3.47 -18.76
CA ASN A 175 4.88 2.41 -19.69
C ASN A 175 6.42 2.19 -19.78
N TYR A 176 7.26 3.02 -19.14
CA TYR A 176 8.66 2.65 -18.91
C TYR A 176 8.69 1.63 -17.78
N ASP A 177 8.70 0.37 -18.17
CA ASP A 177 8.86 -0.74 -17.26
C ASP A 177 10.36 -1.05 -17.10
N TRP A 178 10.93 -0.58 -15.97
CA TRP A 178 12.30 -0.92 -15.61
C TRP A 178 12.51 -2.43 -15.53
N SER A 179 11.54 -3.18 -15.01
CA SER A 179 11.64 -4.63 -14.84
C SER A 179 11.63 -5.37 -16.19
N ASN A 180 11.04 -4.80 -17.24
CA ASN A 180 11.09 -5.33 -18.61
C ASN A 180 12.33 -4.90 -19.40
N SER A 181 13.08 -3.91 -18.91
CA SER A 181 14.24 -3.40 -19.63
C SER A 181 15.34 -4.47 -19.71
N ALA A 182 16.02 -4.53 -20.87
CA ALA A 182 17.17 -5.41 -21.07
C ALA A 182 18.28 -5.09 -20.05
N SER A 183 18.78 -6.12 -19.38
CA SER A 183 19.94 -6.02 -18.51
C SER A 183 21.25 -6.25 -19.29
N ALA A 184 22.39 -6.06 -18.63
CA ALA A 184 23.70 -6.46 -19.16
C ALA A 184 24.07 -7.92 -18.82
N THR A 185 23.11 -8.71 -18.30
CA THR A 185 23.35 -10.08 -17.84
C THR A 185 22.90 -11.08 -18.90
N PRO A 186 23.78 -11.95 -19.42
CA PRO A 186 23.39 -12.98 -20.38
C PRO A 186 22.59 -14.09 -19.70
N ALA A 187 21.71 -14.76 -20.46
CA ALA A 187 20.91 -15.88 -19.95
C ALA A 187 21.73 -17.07 -19.41
N SER A 188 23.02 -17.16 -19.76
CA SER A 188 23.93 -18.17 -19.22
C SER A 188 24.22 -18.02 -17.73
N GLU A 189 23.97 -16.85 -17.12
CA GLU A 189 24.16 -16.61 -15.68
C GLU A 189 22.98 -17.11 -14.83
N ILE A 190 21.93 -17.66 -15.46
CA ILE A 190 20.81 -18.25 -14.75
C ILE A 190 21.25 -19.44 -13.91
N ARG A 191 20.77 -19.46 -12.67
CA ARG A 191 21.00 -20.56 -11.74
C ARG A 191 20.07 -21.73 -12.06
N GLN A 192 20.62 -22.92 -12.25
CA GLN A 192 19.85 -24.15 -12.49
C GLN A 192 18.85 -24.45 -11.38
N ARG A 193 19.20 -24.13 -10.13
CA ARG A 193 18.28 -24.28 -9.00
C ARG A 193 17.08 -23.33 -9.07
N ALA A 194 17.26 -22.11 -9.59
CA ALA A 194 16.15 -21.18 -9.77
C ALA A 194 15.18 -21.66 -10.86
N LEU A 195 15.69 -22.29 -11.93
CA LEU A 195 14.85 -22.95 -12.95
C LEU A 195 14.07 -24.13 -12.36
N ALA A 196 14.71 -24.97 -11.53
CA ALA A 196 14.02 -26.06 -10.84
C ALA A 196 12.89 -25.53 -9.95
N VAL A 197 13.17 -24.51 -9.13
CA VAL A 197 12.16 -23.86 -8.29
C VAL A 197 11.00 -23.25 -9.10
N ALA A 198 11.31 -22.62 -10.24
CA ALA A 198 10.28 -22.10 -11.14
C ALA A 198 9.35 -23.22 -11.65
N ARG A 199 9.91 -24.38 -11.99
CA ARG A 199 9.11 -25.55 -12.41
C ARG A 199 8.30 -26.12 -11.25
N ASP A 200 8.87 -26.19 -10.04
CA ASP A 200 8.14 -26.63 -8.85
C ASP A 200 6.93 -25.73 -8.58
N PHE A 201 7.06 -24.40 -8.66
CA PHE A 201 5.93 -23.48 -8.52
C PHE A 201 4.82 -23.70 -9.56
N LEU A 202 5.20 -23.94 -10.81
CA LEU A 202 4.24 -24.22 -11.88
C LEU A 202 3.51 -25.55 -11.64
N LEU A 203 4.22 -26.61 -11.21
CA LEU A 203 3.64 -27.91 -10.92
C LEU A 203 2.72 -27.88 -9.70
N ASP A 204 3.13 -27.18 -8.63
CA ASP A 204 2.34 -27.05 -7.39
C ASP A 204 1.01 -26.32 -7.61
N SER A 205 0.86 -25.57 -8.70
CA SER A 205 -0.38 -24.86 -9.03
C SER A 205 -1.53 -25.80 -9.45
N GLY A 206 -1.22 -26.99 -9.97
CA GLY A 206 -2.20 -27.93 -10.53
C GLY A 206 -2.96 -27.41 -11.77
N ASP A 207 -2.50 -26.30 -12.38
CA ASP A 207 -3.04 -25.75 -13.63
C ASP A 207 -2.43 -26.51 -14.83
N PRO A 208 -3.23 -27.18 -15.69
CA PRO A 208 -2.70 -27.93 -16.83
C PRO A 208 -1.82 -27.09 -17.76
N GLY A 209 -2.12 -25.80 -17.91
CA GLY A 209 -1.29 -24.88 -18.70
C GLY A 209 0.07 -24.57 -18.05
N ALA A 210 0.12 -24.52 -16.71
CA ALA A 210 1.35 -24.36 -15.96
C ALA A 210 2.21 -25.63 -16.01
N GLU A 211 1.61 -26.81 -15.93
CA GLU A 211 2.32 -28.10 -16.09
C GLU A 211 2.95 -28.26 -17.48
N GLU A 212 2.27 -27.82 -18.54
CA GLU A 212 2.84 -27.77 -19.89
C GLU A 212 4.05 -26.83 -19.94
N LEU A 213 3.92 -25.64 -19.38
CA LEU A 213 5.01 -24.67 -19.30
C LEU A 213 6.20 -25.24 -18.51
N ALA A 214 5.93 -25.92 -17.39
CA ALA A 214 6.92 -26.60 -16.55
C ALA A 214 7.61 -27.78 -17.23
N SER A 215 7.05 -28.31 -18.33
CA SER A 215 7.64 -29.40 -19.12
C SER A 215 8.45 -28.89 -20.32
N SER A 216 8.38 -27.60 -20.63
CA SER A 216 9.10 -26.99 -21.76
C SER A 216 10.62 -26.91 -21.52
N SER A 217 11.41 -26.82 -22.60
CA SER A 217 12.87 -26.62 -22.45
C SER A 217 13.20 -25.29 -21.75
N ASP A 218 14.36 -25.18 -21.10
CA ASP A 218 14.75 -23.97 -20.36
C ASP A 218 14.63 -22.70 -21.21
N THR A 219 15.06 -22.75 -22.47
CA THR A 219 14.95 -21.62 -23.40
C THR A 219 13.50 -21.26 -23.71
N GLN A 220 12.61 -22.24 -23.86
CA GLN A 220 11.19 -22.01 -24.11
C GLN A 220 10.48 -21.46 -22.88
N LEU A 221 10.77 -22.01 -21.69
CA LEU A 221 10.27 -21.53 -20.40
C LEU A 221 10.62 -20.04 -20.23
N LEU A 222 11.90 -19.70 -20.33
CA LEU A 222 12.38 -18.33 -20.12
C LEU A 222 11.82 -17.33 -21.14
N ARG A 223 11.63 -17.74 -22.40
CA ARG A 223 10.99 -16.89 -23.42
C ARG A 223 9.51 -16.70 -23.17
N ARG A 224 8.78 -17.76 -22.81
CA ARG A 224 7.34 -17.67 -22.50
C ARG A 224 7.07 -16.82 -21.26
N LEU A 225 8.02 -16.80 -20.31
CA LEU A 225 8.01 -15.93 -19.12
C LEU A 225 8.49 -14.49 -19.40
N ASN A 226 8.87 -14.15 -20.64
CA ASN A 226 9.48 -12.86 -20.99
C ASN A 226 10.71 -12.48 -20.12
N ALA A 227 11.43 -13.48 -19.62
CA ALA A 227 12.62 -13.28 -18.77
C ALA A 227 13.89 -13.00 -19.60
N VAL A 228 13.87 -13.34 -20.89
CA VAL A 228 15.00 -13.24 -21.83
C VAL A 228 14.57 -12.44 -23.06
N THR A 229 15.40 -11.50 -23.48
CA THR A 229 15.23 -10.67 -24.67
C THR A 229 15.63 -11.42 -25.95
N HIS A 230 15.29 -10.86 -27.11
CA HIS A 230 15.58 -11.48 -28.41
C HIS A 230 17.08 -11.71 -28.67
N ASP A 231 17.94 -10.84 -28.10
CA ASP A 231 19.41 -10.87 -28.17
C ASP A 231 20.06 -11.79 -27.12
N GLY A 232 19.27 -12.51 -26.31
CA GLY A 232 19.77 -13.51 -25.35
C GLY A 232 20.20 -12.94 -24.00
N MET A 233 19.90 -11.67 -23.74
CA MET A 233 20.12 -11.00 -22.46
C MET A 233 18.89 -11.18 -21.56
N LEU A 234 19.07 -11.11 -20.25
CA LEU A 234 17.95 -11.16 -19.31
C LEU A 234 17.28 -9.79 -19.22
N THR A 235 15.96 -9.76 -19.02
CA THR A 235 15.29 -8.57 -18.49
C THR A 235 15.69 -8.36 -17.03
N ASN A 236 15.52 -7.15 -16.48
CA ASN A 236 15.78 -6.91 -15.06
C ASN A 236 14.92 -7.83 -14.16
N ALA A 237 13.67 -8.10 -14.53
CA ALA A 237 12.82 -9.09 -13.87
C ALA A 237 13.44 -10.51 -13.94
N GLY A 238 13.97 -10.90 -15.11
CA GLY A 238 14.68 -12.17 -15.27
C GLY A 238 15.93 -12.28 -14.39
N VAL A 239 16.71 -11.20 -14.26
CA VAL A 239 17.86 -11.14 -13.35
C VAL A 239 17.40 -11.35 -11.90
N LEU A 240 16.39 -10.61 -11.45
CA LEU A 240 15.86 -10.73 -10.09
C LEU A 240 15.38 -12.16 -9.78
N ALA A 241 14.61 -12.74 -10.70
CA ALA A 241 13.99 -14.05 -10.52
C ALA A 241 14.99 -15.21 -10.52
N PHE A 242 16.00 -15.17 -11.41
CA PHE A 242 16.80 -16.35 -11.76
C PHE A 242 18.30 -16.25 -11.43
N VAL A 243 18.83 -15.05 -11.18
CA VAL A 243 20.27 -14.83 -10.94
C VAL A 243 20.52 -14.57 -9.46
N GLY A 244 21.65 -15.07 -8.94
CA GLY A 244 22.05 -14.89 -7.55
C GLY A 244 22.47 -13.46 -7.26
N ARG A 245 22.00 -12.88 -6.14
CA ARG A 245 22.32 -11.49 -5.77
C ARG A 245 23.23 -11.39 -4.54
N GLY A 246 24.19 -10.48 -4.56
CA GLY A 246 25.07 -10.24 -3.41
C GLY A 246 24.35 -9.69 -2.17
N SER A 247 23.15 -9.12 -2.34
CA SER A 247 22.25 -8.68 -1.27
C SER A 247 20.99 -9.55 -1.23
N PRO A 248 20.40 -9.79 -0.03
CA PRO A 248 19.19 -10.58 0.11
C PRO A 248 17.98 -9.84 -0.50
N CYS A 249 17.09 -10.59 -1.17
CA CYS A 249 15.79 -10.08 -1.57
C CYS A 249 14.84 -10.00 -0.36
N LEU A 250 14.88 -11.02 0.49
CA LEU A 250 14.00 -11.23 1.64
C LEU A 250 14.81 -11.40 2.94
N ASP A 251 14.27 -10.90 4.04
CA ASP A 251 14.74 -11.22 5.40
C ASP A 251 13.56 -11.73 6.21
N TYR A 252 13.41 -13.06 6.24
CA TYR A 252 12.40 -13.72 7.04
C TYR A 252 12.95 -14.03 8.43
N MET A 253 12.18 -13.70 9.45
CA MET A 253 12.48 -14.03 10.84
C MET A 253 11.26 -14.56 11.56
N HIS A 254 11.43 -15.67 12.26
CA HIS A 254 10.43 -16.26 13.14
C HIS A 254 10.79 -16.06 14.61
N ARG A 255 9.79 -15.74 15.43
CA ARG A 255 9.84 -15.66 16.90
C ARG A 255 8.54 -16.20 17.46
N ASP A 256 8.61 -16.91 18.59
CA ASP A 256 7.40 -17.45 19.23
C ASP A 256 6.55 -16.35 19.88
N TYR A 257 7.19 -15.27 20.35
CA TYR A 257 6.53 -14.11 20.97
C TYR A 257 7.32 -12.81 20.73
N ALA A 258 6.65 -11.68 20.92
CA ALA A 258 7.25 -10.36 20.76
C ALA A 258 8.40 -10.15 21.76
N GLY A 259 9.58 -9.76 21.26
CA GLY A 259 10.79 -9.60 22.08
C GLY A 259 11.54 -10.90 22.38
N GLY A 260 11.06 -12.06 21.92
CA GLY A 260 11.78 -13.32 22.00
C GLY A 260 12.94 -13.43 21.01
N ASP A 261 13.80 -14.42 21.22
CA ASP A 261 14.90 -14.75 20.31
C ASP A 261 14.38 -15.30 18.97
N SER A 262 15.19 -15.15 17.92
CA SER A 262 14.87 -15.69 16.60
C SER A 262 15.04 -17.20 16.59
N THR A 263 13.95 -17.95 16.39
CA THR A 263 13.97 -19.42 16.33
C THR A 263 14.21 -19.94 14.91
N ALA A 264 13.85 -19.17 13.89
CA ALA A 264 14.25 -19.40 12.50
C ALA A 264 14.53 -18.08 11.77
N ARG A 265 15.48 -18.09 10.84
CA ARG A 265 15.77 -16.94 9.97
C ARG A 265 16.23 -17.36 8.57
N VAL A 266 15.62 -16.79 7.54
CA VAL A 266 16.04 -16.93 6.15
C VAL A 266 16.47 -15.57 5.64
N ARG A 267 17.78 -15.42 5.45
CA ARG A 267 18.41 -14.24 4.87
C ARG A 267 19.61 -14.70 4.07
N ARG A 268 19.41 -14.94 2.78
CA ARG A 268 20.42 -15.57 1.91
C ARG A 268 21.03 -14.52 0.99
N ARG A 269 22.36 -14.57 0.87
CA ARG A 269 23.09 -13.91 -0.21
C ARG A 269 23.37 -14.94 -1.29
N ASP A 270 23.66 -14.48 -2.49
CA ASP A 270 24.04 -15.24 -3.67
C ASP A 270 22.95 -16.22 -4.15
N ARG A 271 21.68 -15.95 -3.81
CA ARG A 271 20.50 -16.68 -4.28
C ARG A 271 19.60 -15.78 -5.11
N SER A 272 18.81 -16.39 -5.98
CA SER A 272 17.79 -15.66 -6.73
C SER A 272 16.53 -15.43 -5.91
N LEU A 273 15.68 -14.49 -6.34
CA LEU A 273 14.41 -14.22 -5.69
C LEU A 273 13.54 -15.48 -5.56
N LEU A 274 13.47 -16.31 -6.60
CA LEU A 274 12.67 -17.54 -6.57
C LEU A 274 13.20 -18.54 -5.54
N GLU A 275 14.51 -18.73 -5.46
CA GLU A 275 15.12 -19.59 -4.44
C GLU A 275 14.85 -19.09 -3.01
N GLU A 276 14.90 -17.77 -2.80
CA GLU A 276 14.57 -17.17 -1.50
C GLU A 276 13.08 -17.33 -1.16
N LEU A 277 12.17 -17.07 -2.10
CA LEU A 277 10.73 -17.26 -1.90
C LEU A 277 10.39 -18.70 -1.52
N ALA A 278 10.93 -19.68 -2.23
CA ALA A 278 10.69 -21.10 -1.93
C ALA A 278 11.17 -21.47 -0.52
N GLU A 279 12.35 -21.00 -0.11
CA GLU A 279 12.88 -21.25 1.25
C GLU A 279 12.04 -20.55 2.32
N VAL A 280 11.60 -19.31 2.09
CA VAL A 280 10.74 -18.57 3.00
C VAL A 280 9.38 -19.25 3.16
N PHE A 281 8.72 -19.66 2.07
CA PHE A 281 7.43 -20.36 2.14
C PHE A 281 7.54 -21.67 2.90
N LEU A 282 8.56 -22.48 2.61
CA LEU A 282 8.80 -23.73 3.32
C LEU A 282 9.07 -23.50 4.81
N THR A 283 9.80 -22.44 5.15
CA THR A 283 10.06 -22.08 6.55
C THR A 283 8.80 -21.59 7.26
N ILE A 284 7.95 -20.81 6.59
CA ILE A 284 6.64 -20.41 7.14
C ILE A 284 5.77 -21.63 7.38
N ASP A 285 5.65 -22.54 6.40
CA ASP A 285 4.83 -23.74 6.54
C ASP A 285 5.31 -24.67 7.67
N ALA A 286 6.61 -24.67 7.97
CA ALA A 286 7.19 -25.39 9.10
C ALA A 286 6.91 -24.74 10.46
N ASN A 287 6.81 -23.40 10.53
CA ASN A 287 6.64 -22.65 11.78
C ASN A 287 5.19 -22.16 12.00
N ASN A 288 4.31 -22.29 11.02
CA ASN A 288 2.91 -21.89 11.09
C ASN A 288 2.06 -23.09 11.56
N MET A 289 1.63 -23.08 12.81
CA MET A 289 0.98 -24.23 13.44
C MET A 289 -0.30 -24.66 12.71
N THR A 290 -0.44 -25.97 12.49
CA THR A 290 -1.67 -26.59 11.96
C THR A 290 -2.63 -26.89 13.10
N ARG A 291 -3.88 -26.48 12.93
CA ARG A 291 -5.01 -26.82 13.79
C ARG A 291 -5.93 -27.81 13.08
N HIS A 292 -6.52 -28.71 13.86
CA HIS A 292 -7.49 -29.70 13.39
C HIS A 292 -8.88 -29.23 13.77
N LEU A 293 -9.66 -28.84 12.77
CA LEU A 293 -11.06 -28.43 12.92
C LEU A 293 -11.98 -29.63 12.67
N PRO A 294 -12.75 -30.10 13.65
CA PRO A 294 -13.78 -31.09 13.41
C PRO A 294 -14.97 -30.44 12.69
N THR A 295 -15.25 -30.87 11.45
CA THR A 295 -16.42 -30.43 10.67
C THR A 295 -17.28 -31.65 10.33
N GLY A 296 -18.25 -31.96 11.19
CA GLY A 296 -19.06 -33.17 11.07
C GLY A 296 -18.20 -34.44 11.22
N LEU A 297 -18.18 -35.28 10.18
CA LEU A 297 -17.36 -36.51 10.13
C LEU A 297 -15.94 -36.30 9.55
N VAL A 298 -15.61 -35.09 9.08
CA VAL A 298 -14.33 -34.77 8.45
C VAL A 298 -13.52 -33.84 9.36
N VAL A 299 -12.24 -34.11 9.56
CA VAL A 299 -11.31 -33.22 10.26
C VAL A 299 -10.54 -32.41 9.22
N ARG A 300 -10.80 -31.09 9.16
CA ARG A 300 -10.08 -30.17 8.27
C ARG A 300 -8.83 -29.64 8.96
N GLN A 301 -7.71 -29.63 8.24
CA GLN A 301 -6.48 -29.01 8.70
C GLN A 301 -6.43 -27.55 8.24
N VAL A 302 -6.23 -26.64 9.20
CA VAL A 302 -6.16 -25.19 8.95
C VAL A 302 -4.95 -24.62 9.65
N ARG A 303 -4.21 -23.76 8.97
CA ARG A 303 -3.04 -23.07 9.54
C ARG A 303 -3.48 -21.83 10.32
N ASP A 304 -2.69 -21.43 11.31
CA ASP A 304 -2.98 -20.22 12.10
C ASP A 304 -3.01 -18.95 11.25
N ILE A 305 -2.15 -18.88 10.24
CA ILE A 305 -2.21 -17.86 9.19
C ILE A 305 -2.50 -18.61 7.88
N PRO A 306 -3.55 -18.27 7.12
CA PRO A 306 -3.83 -18.93 5.84
C PRO A 306 -2.62 -18.88 4.92
N ALA A 307 -2.17 -20.04 4.44
CA ALA A 307 -0.97 -20.14 3.61
C ALA A 307 -1.07 -19.29 2.33
N LEU A 308 -2.26 -19.26 1.71
CA LEU A 308 -2.52 -18.42 0.54
C LEU A 308 -2.39 -16.92 0.86
N ALA A 309 -2.94 -16.46 2.00
CA ALA A 309 -2.83 -15.07 2.42
C ALA A 309 -1.37 -14.68 2.73
N ALA A 310 -0.62 -15.56 3.40
CA ALA A 310 0.80 -15.36 3.69
C ALA A 310 1.65 -15.27 2.42
N ARG A 311 1.44 -16.20 1.47
CA ARG A 311 2.14 -16.18 0.16
C ARG A 311 1.85 -14.88 -0.57
N GLU A 312 0.57 -14.53 -0.69
CA GLU A 312 0.13 -13.32 -1.38
C GLU A 312 0.73 -12.04 -0.79
N ALA A 313 0.77 -11.92 0.55
CA ALA A 313 1.39 -10.79 1.23
C ALA A 313 2.88 -10.64 0.90
N ILE A 314 3.62 -11.77 0.90
CA ILE A 314 5.06 -11.80 0.66
C ILE A 314 5.36 -11.49 -0.81
N VAL A 315 4.59 -12.09 -1.74
CA VAL A 315 4.80 -11.88 -3.17
C VAL A 315 4.47 -10.44 -3.56
N ASN A 316 3.37 -9.87 -3.06
CA ASN A 316 3.07 -8.46 -3.26
C ASN A 316 4.17 -7.56 -2.69
N GLY A 317 4.73 -7.92 -1.53
CA GLY A 317 5.85 -7.22 -0.91
C GLY A 317 7.18 -7.28 -1.68
N VAL A 318 7.37 -8.21 -2.62
CA VAL A 318 8.56 -8.22 -3.51
C VAL A 318 8.24 -7.72 -4.92
N ALA A 319 7.03 -7.95 -5.41
CA ALA A 319 6.60 -7.52 -6.74
C ALA A 319 6.48 -5.98 -6.81
N HIS A 320 5.92 -5.35 -5.78
CA HIS A 320 5.70 -3.90 -5.72
C HIS A 320 6.83 -3.12 -5.02
N ARG A 321 7.90 -3.81 -4.63
CA ARG A 321 9.07 -3.23 -3.97
C ARG A 321 9.76 -2.18 -4.84
N GLU A 322 10.26 -1.13 -4.19
CA GLU A 322 11.26 -0.23 -4.78
C GLU A 322 12.62 -0.94 -4.84
N TRP A 323 12.95 -1.53 -5.99
CA TRP A 323 14.18 -2.30 -6.17
C TRP A 323 15.44 -1.44 -6.26
N GLY A 324 15.30 -0.12 -6.38
CA GLY A 324 16.39 0.83 -6.21
C GLY A 324 16.92 0.90 -4.77
N ASP A 325 16.08 0.54 -3.78
CA ASP A 325 16.52 0.40 -2.39
C ASP A 325 17.23 -0.95 -2.16
N SER A 326 18.39 -0.89 -1.52
CA SER A 326 19.19 -2.06 -1.14
C SER A 326 18.57 -2.89 -0.01
N GLY A 327 17.68 -2.32 0.80
CA GLY A 327 17.04 -2.99 1.94
C GLY A 327 16.13 -4.16 1.51
N PRO A 328 16.19 -5.34 2.16
CA PRO A 328 15.33 -6.47 1.79
C PRO A 328 13.85 -6.20 2.15
N THR A 329 12.95 -6.94 1.51
CA THR A 329 11.57 -7.06 2.02
C THR A 329 11.63 -7.86 3.33
N SER A 330 11.26 -7.23 4.44
CA SER A 330 11.30 -7.84 5.77
C SER A 330 10.02 -8.63 6.02
N VAL A 331 10.15 -9.88 6.47
CA VAL A 331 9.02 -10.75 6.80
C VAL A 331 9.15 -11.21 8.25
N GLU A 332 8.44 -10.53 9.15
CA GLU A 332 8.41 -10.85 10.57
C GLU A 332 7.24 -11.80 10.87
N HIS A 333 7.55 -13.03 11.26
CA HIS A 333 6.57 -14.01 11.72
C HIS A 333 6.68 -14.14 13.24
N ILE A 334 5.75 -13.52 13.97
CA ILE A 334 5.76 -13.47 15.43
C ILE A 334 4.50 -14.13 15.96
N GLY A 335 4.64 -15.33 16.55
CA GLY A 335 3.52 -16.14 17.00
C GLY A 335 2.51 -16.36 15.87
N ARG A 336 1.33 -15.71 15.97
CA ARG A 336 0.25 -15.82 14.97
C ARG A 336 0.15 -14.60 14.04
N THR A 337 1.15 -13.73 14.04
CA THR A 337 1.16 -12.51 13.23
C THR A 337 2.27 -12.57 12.19
N LEU A 338 1.93 -12.32 10.93
CA LEU A 338 2.89 -12.14 9.85
C LEU A 338 2.88 -10.68 9.40
N ARG A 339 4.03 -10.01 9.45
CA ARG A 339 4.20 -8.65 8.94
C ARG A 339 5.18 -8.67 7.78
N VAL A 340 4.73 -8.22 6.62
CA VAL A 340 5.56 -8.04 5.43
C VAL A 340 5.77 -6.55 5.25
N THR A 341 7.01 -6.08 5.39
CA THR A 341 7.39 -4.68 5.19
C THR A 341 8.26 -4.57 3.95
N SER A 342 7.76 -3.90 2.91
CA SER A 342 8.45 -3.67 1.64
C SER A 342 9.01 -2.25 1.58
N PRO A 343 10.25 -2.06 1.09
CA PRO A 343 10.76 -0.75 0.70
C PRO A 343 9.88 -0.07 -0.37
N GLY A 344 9.74 1.25 -0.24
CA GLY A 344 8.89 2.09 -1.09
C GLY A 344 7.50 2.34 -0.50
N GLY A 345 6.84 3.41 -0.96
CA GLY A 345 5.48 3.79 -0.56
C GLY A 345 4.38 3.10 -1.37
N PHE A 346 3.14 3.61 -1.36
CA PHE A 346 2.17 3.20 -2.38
C PHE A 346 2.53 3.75 -3.77
N PHE A 347 1.98 3.14 -4.83
CA PHE A 347 2.28 3.51 -6.22
C PHE A 347 1.00 3.66 -7.04
N GLY A 348 1.06 4.47 -8.11
CA GLY A 348 -0.01 4.53 -9.10
C GLY A 348 -1.34 5.13 -8.62
N GLY A 349 -1.34 5.89 -7.52
CA GLY A 349 -2.58 6.44 -6.92
C GLY A 349 -3.26 5.51 -5.92
N VAL A 350 -2.68 4.33 -5.66
CA VAL A 350 -3.11 3.43 -4.57
C VAL A 350 -2.82 4.06 -3.21
N ASN A 351 -3.68 3.82 -2.24
CA ASN A 351 -3.53 4.18 -0.83
C ASN A 351 -4.37 3.23 0.05
N GLU A 352 -4.32 3.40 1.37
CA GLU A 352 -5.01 2.53 2.33
C GLU A 352 -6.53 2.47 2.13
N SER A 353 -7.14 3.54 1.62
CA SER A 353 -8.59 3.68 1.47
C SER A 353 -9.14 3.20 0.13
N ASN A 354 -8.28 2.85 -0.83
CA ASN A 354 -8.69 2.37 -2.15
C ASN A 354 -7.99 1.08 -2.61
N ILE A 355 -7.09 0.49 -1.83
CA ILE A 355 -6.31 -0.70 -2.21
C ILE A 355 -7.16 -1.93 -2.62
N LEU A 356 -8.41 -2.04 -2.16
CA LEU A 356 -9.32 -3.13 -2.53
C LEU A 356 -9.99 -2.94 -3.89
N THR A 357 -10.12 -1.69 -4.36
CA THR A 357 -10.97 -1.34 -5.50
C THR A 357 -10.23 -0.60 -6.60
N HIS A 358 -9.08 -0.03 -6.27
CA HIS A 358 -8.22 0.63 -7.22
C HIS A 358 -7.67 -0.40 -8.22
N PRO A 359 -7.65 -0.10 -9.52
CA PRO A 359 -7.00 -0.95 -10.50
C PRO A 359 -5.56 -1.26 -10.09
N SER A 360 -5.17 -2.54 -10.19
CA SER A 360 -3.80 -2.95 -9.86
C SER A 360 -2.81 -2.16 -10.70
N GLN A 361 -1.88 -1.46 -10.04
CA GLN A 361 -0.76 -0.79 -10.67
C GLN A 361 0.53 -1.23 -9.99
N SER A 362 1.49 -1.69 -10.79
CA SER A 362 2.80 -2.13 -10.30
C SER A 362 3.90 -1.18 -10.75
N ARG A 363 4.88 -0.96 -9.87
CA ARG A 363 6.17 -0.33 -10.22
C ARG A 363 6.99 -1.21 -11.15
N ASN A 364 6.78 -2.52 -11.06
CA ASN A 364 7.54 -3.53 -11.79
C ASN A 364 6.58 -4.46 -12.56
N PRO A 365 5.84 -3.98 -13.58
CA PRO A 365 4.83 -4.78 -14.28
C PRO A 365 5.35 -6.12 -14.81
N ALA A 366 6.50 -6.17 -15.48
CA ALA A 366 7.07 -7.42 -15.98
C ALA A 366 7.51 -8.36 -14.85
N LEU A 367 7.97 -7.87 -13.70
CA LEU A 367 8.24 -8.72 -12.54
C LEU A 367 6.93 -9.30 -11.96
N THR A 368 5.90 -8.47 -11.78
CA THR A 368 4.60 -8.92 -11.29
C THR A 368 4.01 -9.98 -12.23
N GLN A 369 4.04 -9.71 -13.54
CA GLN A 369 3.59 -10.65 -14.57
C GLN A 369 4.40 -11.95 -14.55
N LEU A 370 5.73 -11.88 -14.44
CA LEU A 370 6.60 -13.07 -14.35
C LEU A 370 6.22 -13.93 -13.15
N LEU A 371 6.00 -13.34 -11.97
CA LEU A 371 5.61 -14.06 -10.76
C LEU A 371 4.20 -14.66 -10.86
N ALA A 372 3.27 -13.97 -11.53
CA ALA A 372 1.92 -14.48 -11.82
C ALA A 372 1.94 -15.63 -12.85
N ASP A 373 2.79 -15.54 -13.88
CA ASP A 373 2.97 -16.59 -14.89
C ASP A 373 3.60 -17.84 -14.29
N LEU A 374 4.47 -17.68 -13.29
CA LEU A 374 5.00 -18.77 -12.46
C LEU A 374 4.01 -19.29 -11.41
N ARG A 375 2.81 -18.71 -11.29
CA ARG A 375 1.80 -19.07 -10.26
C ARG A 375 2.31 -18.94 -8.82
N VAL A 376 3.32 -18.10 -8.60
CA VAL A 376 3.82 -17.76 -7.26
C VAL A 376 2.85 -16.82 -6.56
N ALA A 377 2.23 -15.93 -7.33
CA ALA A 377 1.06 -15.15 -6.96
C ALA A 377 -0.07 -15.37 -7.97
N GLU A 378 -1.27 -14.93 -7.59
CA GLU A 378 -2.39 -14.84 -8.53
C GLU A 378 -2.20 -13.69 -9.53
N ARG A 379 -3.01 -13.70 -10.58
CA ARG A 379 -3.03 -12.63 -11.57
C ARG A 379 -3.39 -11.28 -10.93
N GLU A 380 -2.87 -10.21 -11.53
CA GLU A 380 -3.02 -8.84 -11.05
C GLU A 380 -4.49 -8.48 -10.74
N GLY A 381 -4.71 -7.79 -9.61
CA GLY A 381 -6.03 -7.30 -9.19
C GLY A 381 -6.90 -8.28 -8.39
N ILE A 382 -6.49 -9.55 -8.23
CA ILE A 382 -7.23 -10.54 -7.41
C ILE A 382 -6.50 -10.85 -6.09
N GLY A 383 -5.21 -10.49 -6.02
CA GLY A 383 -4.31 -10.82 -4.91
C GLY A 383 -4.80 -10.34 -3.54
N VAL A 384 -4.97 -9.02 -3.39
CA VAL A 384 -5.40 -8.42 -2.11
C VAL A 384 -6.78 -8.96 -1.68
N ASP A 385 -7.72 -9.05 -2.60
CA ASP A 385 -9.05 -9.63 -2.38
C ASP A 385 -8.98 -11.05 -1.83
N ARG A 386 -8.11 -11.89 -2.41
CA ARG A 386 -7.89 -13.26 -1.94
C ARG A 386 -7.30 -13.27 -0.54
N MET A 387 -6.31 -12.42 -0.27
CA MET A 387 -5.71 -12.29 1.04
C MET A 387 -6.76 -11.91 2.10
N VAL A 388 -7.61 -10.93 1.81
CA VAL A 388 -8.73 -10.52 2.68
C VAL A 388 -9.73 -11.66 2.87
N ARG A 389 -10.15 -12.30 1.77
CA ARG A 389 -11.10 -13.42 1.78
C ARG A 389 -10.62 -14.56 2.66
N GLU A 390 -9.39 -15.02 2.49
CA GLU A 390 -8.85 -16.17 3.21
C GLU A 390 -8.71 -15.89 4.71
N MET A 391 -8.39 -14.65 5.10
CA MET A 391 -8.41 -14.22 6.51
C MET A 391 -9.83 -14.23 7.08
N LEU A 392 -10.78 -13.58 6.40
CA LEU A 392 -12.17 -13.46 6.88
C LEU A 392 -12.89 -14.79 6.95
N ARG A 393 -12.66 -15.72 6.02
CA ARG A 393 -13.30 -17.05 6.02
C ARG A 393 -12.98 -17.86 7.27
N LEU A 394 -11.82 -17.65 7.89
CA LEU A 394 -11.44 -18.33 9.14
C LEU A 394 -11.85 -17.56 10.40
N GLY A 395 -12.52 -16.41 10.24
CA GLY A 395 -12.90 -15.53 11.33
C GLY A 395 -11.73 -14.70 11.87
N HIS A 396 -10.67 -14.52 11.10
CA HIS A 396 -9.66 -13.51 11.41
C HIS A 396 -10.12 -12.12 10.98
N GLN A 397 -9.41 -11.10 11.45
CA GLN A 397 -9.58 -9.73 10.97
C GLN A 397 -8.95 -9.58 9.57
N PRO A 398 -9.44 -8.66 8.72
CA PRO A 398 -8.84 -8.41 7.42
C PRO A 398 -7.39 -7.92 7.59
N PRO A 399 -6.51 -8.19 6.62
CA PRO A 399 -5.14 -7.70 6.64
C PRO A 399 -5.10 -6.18 6.69
N VAL A 400 -4.19 -5.63 7.49
CA VAL A 400 -3.96 -4.19 7.59
C VAL A 400 -2.76 -3.82 6.72
N ILE A 401 -3.00 -3.07 5.65
CA ILE A 401 -1.95 -2.60 4.71
C ILE A 401 -1.82 -1.09 4.87
N ARG A 402 -0.64 -0.63 5.28
CA ARG A 402 -0.39 0.79 5.58
C ARG A 402 0.96 1.25 5.09
N GLU A 403 1.06 2.55 4.81
CA GLU A 403 2.35 3.18 4.61
C GLU A 403 2.97 3.56 5.97
N THR A 404 4.28 3.41 6.09
CA THR A 404 5.06 3.67 7.30
C THR A 404 6.25 4.55 6.96
N THR A 405 6.72 5.31 7.95
CA THR A 405 7.81 6.29 7.78
C THR A 405 9.07 5.67 7.19
N GLY A 406 9.64 6.30 6.16
CA GLY A 406 10.90 5.86 5.55
C GLY A 406 10.80 5.33 4.12
N PRO A 407 9.89 5.88 3.30
CA PRO A 407 8.63 5.23 2.89
C PRO A 407 8.70 3.70 2.76
N TYR A 408 7.90 3.00 3.57
CA TYR A 408 7.71 1.54 3.48
C TYR A 408 6.22 1.20 3.51
N VAL A 409 5.80 0.19 2.74
CA VAL A 409 4.45 -0.38 2.87
C VAL A 409 4.52 -1.64 3.73
N ARG A 410 3.68 -1.71 4.76
CA ARG A 410 3.55 -2.87 5.64
C ARG A 410 2.18 -3.51 5.51
N ALA A 411 2.15 -4.79 5.13
CA ALA A 411 0.98 -5.65 5.25
C ALA A 411 1.07 -6.49 6.54
N SER A 412 0.03 -6.45 7.37
CA SER A 412 -0.04 -7.19 8.63
C SER A 412 -1.21 -8.17 8.62
N LEU A 413 -0.90 -9.45 8.72
CA LEU A 413 -1.87 -10.54 8.82
C LEU A 413 -1.85 -11.05 10.27
N VAL A 414 -2.98 -10.94 10.96
CA VAL A 414 -3.12 -11.39 12.34
C VAL A 414 -4.03 -12.60 12.36
N GLY A 415 -3.44 -13.78 12.53
CA GLY A 415 -4.19 -15.00 12.82
C GLY A 415 -4.66 -14.96 14.27
N ASP A 416 -5.93 -14.67 14.52
CA ASP A 416 -6.53 -14.88 15.85
C ASP A 416 -6.87 -16.36 16.06
N THR A 417 -7.44 -16.72 17.21
CA THR A 417 -8.03 -18.06 17.40
C THR A 417 -9.05 -18.33 16.28
N LEU A 418 -9.00 -19.54 15.70
CA LEU A 418 -9.97 -19.93 14.67
C LEU A 418 -11.40 -19.83 15.22
N ASP A 419 -12.27 -19.19 14.46
CA ASP A 419 -13.68 -19.04 14.82
C ASP A 419 -14.50 -20.15 14.15
N GLU A 420 -14.45 -21.35 14.73
CA GLU A 420 -15.14 -22.54 14.19
C GLU A 420 -16.65 -22.30 13.97
N PRO A 421 -17.37 -21.67 14.93
CA PRO A 421 -18.78 -21.33 14.73
C PRO A 421 -19.02 -20.40 13.55
N TRP A 422 -18.16 -19.40 13.33
CA TRP A 422 -18.24 -18.52 12.16
C TRP A 422 -18.00 -19.27 10.86
N ILE A 423 -17.01 -20.16 10.80
CA ILE A 423 -16.72 -20.98 9.62
C ILE A 423 -17.93 -21.85 9.26
N ASP A 424 -18.52 -22.53 10.25
CA ASP A 424 -19.72 -23.35 10.04
C ASP A 424 -20.95 -22.49 9.69
N TRP A 425 -21.09 -21.32 10.31
CA TRP A 425 -22.16 -20.36 9.99
C TRP A 425 -22.08 -19.86 8.55
N LEU A 426 -20.89 -19.46 8.09
CA LEU A 426 -20.66 -19.04 6.69
C LEU A 426 -20.96 -20.17 5.70
N SER A 427 -20.66 -21.43 6.05
CA SER A 427 -20.93 -22.58 5.18
C SER A 427 -22.43 -22.82 4.91
N LYS A 428 -23.30 -22.24 5.76
CA LYS A 428 -24.77 -22.33 5.67
C LYS A 428 -25.40 -21.12 4.97
N VAL A 429 -24.59 -20.15 4.55
CA VAL A 429 -25.06 -18.97 3.82
C VAL A 429 -25.38 -19.34 2.38
N GLU A 430 -26.56 -18.94 1.92
CA GLU A 430 -27.03 -19.13 0.55
C GLU A 430 -27.36 -17.77 -0.11
N PRO A 431 -26.90 -17.53 -1.34
CA PRO A 431 -26.16 -18.47 -2.18
C PRO A 431 -24.67 -18.55 -1.75
N VAL A 432 -23.99 -19.66 -2.09
CA VAL A 432 -22.65 -20.00 -1.54
C VAL A 432 -21.59 -18.96 -1.90
N GLU A 433 -21.78 -18.23 -3.01
CA GLU A 433 -20.92 -17.17 -3.50
C GLU A 433 -20.74 -16.06 -2.45
N GLU A 434 -21.76 -15.77 -1.64
CA GLU A 434 -21.71 -14.75 -0.59
C GLU A 434 -20.74 -15.11 0.55
N SER A 435 -20.45 -16.41 0.73
CA SER A 435 -19.44 -16.88 1.70
C SER A 435 -18.00 -16.74 1.18
N SER A 436 -17.83 -16.33 -0.08
CA SER A 436 -16.54 -16.15 -0.75
C SER A 436 -16.35 -14.74 -1.32
N ASP A 437 -17.41 -13.96 -1.49
CA ASP A 437 -17.35 -12.55 -1.91
C ASP A 437 -16.73 -11.67 -0.81
N VAL A 438 -15.73 -10.87 -1.17
CA VAL A 438 -14.97 -10.05 -0.21
C VAL A 438 -15.84 -8.98 0.43
N SER A 439 -16.64 -8.27 -0.38
CA SER A 439 -17.55 -7.24 0.11
C SER A 439 -18.58 -7.83 1.07
N SER A 440 -19.16 -8.99 0.75
CA SER A 440 -20.11 -9.68 1.62
C SER A 440 -19.45 -10.15 2.92
N LEU A 441 -18.26 -10.75 2.87
CA LEU A 441 -17.53 -11.16 4.06
C LEU A 441 -17.17 -9.97 4.97
N LEU A 442 -16.74 -8.85 4.40
CA LEU A 442 -16.45 -7.62 5.14
C LEU A 442 -17.72 -7.09 5.82
N ILE A 443 -18.85 -7.01 5.10
CA ILE A 443 -20.13 -6.57 5.65
C ILE A 443 -20.61 -7.49 6.77
N LEU A 444 -20.58 -8.81 6.56
CA LEU A 444 -21.00 -9.79 7.57
C LEU A 444 -20.11 -9.71 8.80
N ARG A 445 -18.79 -9.57 8.63
CA ARG A 445 -17.87 -9.40 9.74
C ARG A 445 -18.14 -8.12 10.51
N ARG A 446 -18.31 -7.00 9.81
CA ARG A 446 -18.70 -5.71 10.40
C ARG A 446 -19.98 -5.83 11.21
N LEU A 447 -20.99 -6.53 10.70
CA LEU A 447 -22.25 -6.72 11.39
C LEU A 447 -22.14 -7.57 12.67
N VAL A 448 -21.22 -8.53 12.72
CA VAL A 448 -20.94 -9.29 13.95
C VAL A 448 -20.19 -8.41 14.95
N ASP A 449 -19.17 -7.67 14.51
CA ASP A 449 -18.28 -6.90 15.36
C ASP A 449 -18.94 -5.59 15.89
N THR A 450 -19.76 -4.92 15.09
CA THR A 450 -20.38 -3.63 15.46
C THR A 450 -21.91 -3.66 15.55
N GLY A 451 -22.56 -4.71 15.06
CA GLY A 451 -24.02 -4.91 15.16
C GLY A 451 -24.85 -4.22 14.07
N TRP A 452 -24.26 -3.34 13.26
CA TRP A 452 -25.00 -2.58 12.25
C TRP A 452 -24.10 -2.08 11.11
N VAL A 453 -24.72 -1.78 9.98
CA VAL A 453 -24.09 -1.15 8.81
C VAL A 453 -25.09 -0.22 8.11
N ASP A 454 -24.59 0.85 7.51
CA ASP A 454 -25.32 1.72 6.59
C ASP A 454 -24.49 1.96 5.31
N GLU A 455 -25.03 2.68 4.35
CA GLU A 455 -24.37 2.94 3.07
C GLU A 455 -23.00 3.61 3.23
N ARG A 456 -22.89 4.60 4.14
CA ARG A 456 -21.66 5.36 4.36
C ARG A 456 -20.57 4.51 5.01
N SER A 457 -20.92 3.79 6.07
CA SER A 457 -19.97 2.90 6.77
C SER A 457 -19.58 1.70 5.90
N CYS A 458 -20.50 1.19 5.08
CA CYS A 458 -20.21 0.13 4.11
C CYS A 458 -19.27 0.62 3.01
N ALA A 459 -19.49 1.82 2.45
CA ALA A 459 -18.66 2.39 1.40
C ALA A 459 -17.19 2.48 1.83
N ALA A 460 -16.93 3.00 3.03
CA ALA A 460 -15.57 3.07 3.58
C ALA A 460 -14.97 1.68 3.85
N LEU A 461 -15.79 0.71 4.26
CA LEU A 461 -15.37 -0.65 4.59
C LEU A 461 -14.95 -1.46 3.36
N ILE A 462 -15.77 -1.44 2.30
CA ILE A 462 -15.52 -2.19 1.07
C ILE A 462 -14.79 -1.35 0.00
N GLN A 463 -14.49 -0.09 0.33
CA GLN A 463 -13.76 0.88 -0.49
C GLN A 463 -14.43 1.19 -1.85
N LEU A 464 -15.76 1.14 -1.89
CA LEU A 464 -16.56 1.45 -3.07
C LEU A 464 -17.36 2.75 -2.88
N PRO A 465 -17.79 3.40 -3.98
CA PRO A 465 -18.74 4.50 -3.92
C PRO A 465 -20.04 4.11 -3.20
N ALA A 466 -20.73 5.11 -2.62
CA ALA A 466 -21.94 4.90 -1.83
C ALA A 466 -23.04 4.11 -2.57
N GLU A 467 -23.26 4.40 -3.85
CA GLU A 467 -24.25 3.71 -4.68
C GLU A 467 -23.94 2.21 -4.87
N GLU A 468 -22.66 1.86 -5.03
CA GLU A 468 -22.21 0.47 -5.14
C GLU A 468 -22.26 -0.23 -3.77
N ALA A 469 -21.93 0.48 -2.69
CA ALA A 469 -22.07 -0.02 -1.33
C ALA A 469 -23.54 -0.35 -1.00
N ARG A 470 -24.50 0.45 -1.47
CA ARG A 470 -25.93 0.13 -1.37
C ARG A 470 -26.24 -1.19 -2.08
N GLY A 471 -25.71 -1.40 -3.28
CA GLY A 471 -25.84 -2.65 -4.03
C GLY A 471 -25.27 -3.85 -3.27
N ALA A 472 -24.08 -3.71 -2.69
CA ALA A 472 -23.43 -4.75 -1.89
C ALA A 472 -24.25 -5.13 -0.65
N ILE A 473 -24.81 -4.15 0.07
CA ILE A 473 -25.69 -4.42 1.22
C ILE A 473 -26.96 -5.16 0.77
N LEU A 474 -27.58 -4.72 -0.32
CA LEU A 474 -28.80 -5.36 -0.84
C LEU A 474 -28.53 -6.80 -1.29
N LYS A 475 -27.37 -7.07 -1.88
CA LYS A 475 -26.91 -8.41 -2.22
C LYS A 475 -26.89 -9.32 -0.98
N VAL A 476 -26.24 -8.88 0.11
CA VAL A 476 -26.22 -9.62 1.38
C VAL A 476 -27.62 -9.71 2.02
N ALA A 477 -28.48 -8.70 1.83
CA ALA A 477 -29.84 -8.71 2.34
C ALA A 477 -30.76 -9.72 1.64
N HIS A 478 -30.49 -10.04 0.37
CA HIS A 478 -31.18 -11.09 -0.38
C HIS A 478 -30.67 -12.49 -0.05
N ALA A 479 -29.48 -12.60 0.52
CA ALA A 479 -28.93 -13.85 0.99
C ALA A 479 -29.65 -14.34 2.25
N ASN A 480 -29.59 -15.66 2.48
CA ASN A 480 -30.30 -16.32 3.55
C ASN A 480 -29.41 -17.35 4.26
N ILE A 481 -29.82 -17.74 5.45
CA ILE A 481 -29.23 -18.85 6.20
C ILE A 481 -30.37 -19.74 6.68
N ASN A 482 -30.35 -21.01 6.27
CA ASN A 482 -31.42 -21.99 6.55
C ASN A 482 -32.84 -21.45 6.18
N GLY A 483 -32.96 -20.77 5.04
CA GLY A 483 -34.22 -20.19 4.55
C GLY A 483 -34.70 -18.93 5.30
N ALA A 484 -33.90 -18.40 6.24
CA ALA A 484 -34.19 -17.12 6.91
C ALA A 484 -33.29 -16.00 6.34
N PRO A 485 -33.80 -14.77 6.17
CA PRO A 485 -33.00 -13.67 5.63
C PRO A 485 -31.79 -13.37 6.52
N LEU A 486 -30.64 -13.04 5.92
CA LEU A 486 -29.44 -12.67 6.67
C LEU A 486 -29.58 -11.31 7.35
N LEU A 487 -30.14 -10.33 6.64
CA LEU A 487 -30.25 -8.94 7.13
C LEU A 487 -31.69 -8.51 7.36
N THR A 488 -31.85 -7.51 8.22
CA THR A 488 -33.12 -6.79 8.42
C THR A 488 -32.85 -5.32 8.70
N THR A 489 -33.79 -4.45 8.36
CA THR A 489 -33.66 -3.01 8.59
C THR A 489 -33.93 -2.64 10.04
N VAL A 490 -33.24 -1.59 10.51
CA VAL A 490 -33.39 -1.05 11.85
C VAL A 490 -34.65 -0.16 11.91
N LYS A 491 -35.56 -0.49 12.82
CA LYS A 491 -36.80 0.28 13.05
C LYS A 491 -36.49 1.59 13.76
N GLY A 492 -37.29 2.63 13.47
CA GLY A 492 -37.15 3.96 14.08
C GLY A 492 -36.13 4.87 13.40
N THR A 493 -35.44 4.37 12.37
CA THR A 493 -34.62 5.18 11.46
C THR A 493 -35.52 6.22 10.75
N PRO A 494 -35.15 7.51 10.69
CA PRO A 494 -35.93 8.53 10.00
C PRO A 494 -36.14 8.21 8.51
N GLU A 495 -37.35 8.43 7.97
CA GLU A 495 -37.68 8.13 6.56
C GLU A 495 -36.82 8.90 5.54
N ALA A 496 -36.36 10.10 5.90
CA ALA A 496 -35.48 10.92 5.05
C ALA A 496 -34.00 10.49 5.10
N SER A 497 -33.66 9.42 5.83
CA SER A 497 -32.30 8.90 5.94
C SER A 497 -32.12 7.56 5.22
N PRO A 498 -30.89 7.25 4.75
CA PRO A 498 -30.58 5.91 4.24
C PRO A 498 -30.94 4.82 5.25
N PRO A 499 -31.41 3.65 4.78
CA PRO A 499 -31.74 2.54 5.65
C PRO A 499 -30.49 2.02 6.36
N VAL A 500 -30.69 1.64 7.62
CA VAL A 500 -29.67 0.97 8.43
C VAL A 500 -30.00 -0.51 8.49
N TRP A 501 -28.98 -1.34 8.34
CA TRP A 501 -29.11 -2.79 8.33
C TRP A 501 -28.42 -3.39 9.54
N ARG A 502 -28.96 -4.51 10.00
CA ARG A 502 -28.35 -5.37 11.01
C ARG A 502 -28.56 -6.83 10.64
N LEU A 503 -27.82 -7.75 11.27
CA LEU A 503 -28.13 -9.17 11.18
C LEU A 503 -29.56 -9.44 11.68
N ALA A 504 -30.29 -10.23 10.91
CA ALA A 504 -31.62 -10.68 11.29
C ALA A 504 -31.54 -11.51 12.59
N PRO A 505 -32.54 -11.42 13.49
CA PRO A 505 -32.53 -12.17 14.75
C PRO A 505 -32.28 -13.67 14.58
N ARG A 506 -32.83 -14.28 13.52
CA ARG A 506 -32.64 -15.70 13.22
C ARG A 506 -31.22 -16.02 12.76
N ALA A 507 -30.63 -15.17 11.92
CA ALA A 507 -29.26 -15.31 11.45
C ALA A 507 -28.25 -15.19 12.59
N MET A 508 -28.40 -14.16 13.44
CA MET A 508 -27.58 -14.00 14.65
C MET A 508 -27.78 -15.17 15.63
N LYS A 509 -29.03 -15.60 15.85
CA LYS A 509 -29.30 -16.76 16.73
C LYS A 509 -28.60 -18.02 16.22
N ALA A 510 -28.62 -18.28 14.91
CA ALA A 510 -27.94 -19.43 14.33
C ALA A 510 -26.42 -19.43 14.62
N LEU A 511 -25.76 -18.26 14.56
CA LEU A 511 -24.36 -18.12 14.95
C LEU A 511 -24.14 -18.42 16.44
N LEU A 512 -24.99 -17.84 17.30
CA LEU A 512 -24.87 -18.01 18.76
C LEU A 512 -25.22 -19.43 19.23
N ASP A 513 -26.08 -20.14 18.50
CA ASP A 513 -26.36 -21.56 18.72
C ASP A 513 -25.12 -22.41 18.45
N LEU A 514 -24.36 -22.08 17.39
CA LEU A 514 -23.08 -22.72 17.08
C LEU A 514 -22.00 -22.38 18.11
N ASP A 515 -21.91 -21.11 18.53
CA ASP A 515 -21.02 -20.70 19.62
C ASP A 515 -21.28 -21.53 20.89
N ARG A 516 -22.55 -21.68 21.28
CA ARG A 516 -22.95 -22.50 22.42
C ARG A 516 -22.60 -23.98 22.26
N ALA A 517 -22.77 -24.54 21.06
CA ALA A 517 -22.55 -25.96 20.80
C ALA A 517 -21.10 -26.41 21.07
N VAL A 518 -20.14 -25.52 20.84
CA VAL A 518 -18.70 -25.79 21.03
C VAL A 518 -18.11 -25.06 22.25
N GLY A 519 -18.93 -24.37 23.05
CA GLY A 519 -18.46 -23.57 24.19
C GLY A 519 -17.60 -22.37 23.80
N HIS A 520 -17.73 -21.88 22.57
CA HIS A 520 -17.04 -20.69 22.09
C HIS A 520 -17.70 -19.43 22.67
N HIS A 521 -16.89 -18.54 23.24
CA HIS A 521 -17.34 -17.31 23.87
C HIS A 521 -17.03 -16.13 22.96
N ARG A 522 -17.96 -15.84 22.03
CA ARG A 522 -17.85 -14.67 21.16
C ARG A 522 -18.03 -13.38 21.94
N GLN A 523 -17.08 -12.46 21.81
CA GLN A 523 -17.21 -11.10 22.31
C GLN A 523 -18.10 -10.30 21.36
N LEU A 524 -19.32 -9.99 21.80
CA LEU A 524 -20.24 -9.12 21.07
C LEU A 524 -20.22 -7.71 21.67
N PRO A 525 -20.45 -6.66 20.87
CA PRO A 525 -20.55 -5.32 21.38
C PRO A 525 -21.73 -5.18 22.36
N SER A 526 -21.48 -4.51 23.47
CA SER A 526 -22.48 -4.17 24.46
C SER A 526 -23.52 -3.19 23.89
N ARG A 527 -24.66 -3.07 24.59
CA ARG A 527 -25.70 -2.09 24.20
C ARG A 527 -25.17 -0.66 24.19
N ALA A 528 -24.23 -0.35 25.07
CA ALA A 528 -23.62 0.96 25.16
C ALA A 528 -22.69 1.21 23.96
N GLU A 529 -21.83 0.25 23.61
CA GLU A 529 -20.93 0.35 22.46
C GLU A 529 -21.71 0.48 21.13
N ILE A 530 -22.77 -0.32 20.94
CA ILE A 530 -23.65 -0.20 19.78
C ILE A 530 -24.29 1.19 19.74
N ALA A 531 -24.78 1.69 20.88
CA ALA A 531 -25.44 2.99 20.96
C ALA A 531 -24.49 4.15 20.62
N LEU A 532 -23.28 4.11 21.17
CA LEU A 532 -22.24 5.12 20.93
C LEU A 532 -21.77 5.08 19.48
N SER A 533 -21.44 3.90 18.95
CA SER A 533 -21.01 3.73 17.55
C SER A 533 -22.07 4.24 16.57
N TYR A 534 -23.34 3.89 16.81
CA TYR A 534 -24.45 4.36 15.98
C TYR A 534 -24.65 5.87 16.09
N ALA A 535 -24.66 6.42 17.32
CA ALA A 535 -24.83 7.86 17.53
C ALA A 535 -23.69 8.68 16.93
N GLN A 536 -22.44 8.24 17.08
CA GLN A 536 -21.26 8.89 16.52
C GLN A 536 -21.34 8.95 14.99
N ALA A 537 -21.73 7.85 14.33
CA ALA A 537 -21.80 7.80 12.87
C ALA A 537 -23.01 8.55 12.28
N ARG A 538 -24.14 8.58 13.01
CA ARG A 538 -25.44 9.09 12.52
C ARG A 538 -25.84 10.43 13.16
N GLY A 539 -25.06 10.93 14.11
CA GLY A 539 -25.34 12.12 14.92
C GLY A 539 -26.45 11.94 15.98
N ARG A 540 -27.17 10.81 15.98
CA ARG A 540 -28.30 10.57 16.89
C ARG A 540 -28.62 9.10 17.12
N ILE A 541 -29.34 8.83 18.21
CA ILE A 541 -29.96 7.53 18.49
C ILE A 541 -31.25 7.66 19.31
N SER A 542 -32.29 6.93 18.95
CA SER A 542 -33.52 6.78 19.76
C SER A 542 -33.59 5.43 20.46
N SER A 543 -34.47 5.31 21.45
CA SER A 543 -34.74 4.02 22.12
C SER A 543 -35.34 2.98 21.17
N THR A 544 -36.10 3.41 20.16
CA THR A 544 -36.63 2.52 19.11
C THR A 544 -35.50 1.99 18.23
N GLU A 545 -34.58 2.85 17.81
CA GLU A 545 -33.40 2.47 17.02
C GLU A 545 -32.52 1.49 17.80
N LEU A 546 -32.15 1.82 19.05
CA LEU A 546 -31.34 0.93 19.89
C LEU A 546 -32.06 -0.40 20.18
N GLY A 547 -33.36 -0.36 20.47
CA GLY A 547 -34.15 -1.57 20.67
C GLY A 547 -34.10 -2.48 19.44
N SER A 548 -34.29 -1.91 18.26
CA SER A 548 -34.18 -2.66 17.01
C SER A 548 -32.78 -3.21 16.77
N LEU A 549 -31.72 -2.41 17.01
CA LEU A 549 -30.32 -2.80 16.85
C LEU A 549 -29.92 -4.02 17.69
N VAL A 550 -30.40 -4.09 18.94
CA VAL A 550 -30.03 -5.17 19.89
C VAL A 550 -31.09 -6.27 20.00
N GLY A 551 -32.18 -6.20 19.24
CA GLY A 551 -33.27 -7.17 19.28
C GLY A 551 -34.09 -7.13 20.58
N ALA A 552 -34.27 -5.94 21.18
CA ALA A 552 -35.06 -5.72 22.39
C ALA A 552 -36.18 -4.68 22.20
N SER A 553 -37.15 -4.64 23.11
CA SER A 553 -38.11 -3.53 23.18
C SER A 553 -37.39 -2.23 23.54
N GLY A 554 -37.83 -1.10 22.95
CA GLY A 554 -37.31 0.24 23.27
C GLY A 554 -37.41 0.59 24.77
N THR A 555 -38.39 0.03 25.48
CA THR A 555 -38.53 0.17 26.94
C THR A 555 -37.36 -0.43 27.71
N ASN A 556 -36.72 -1.47 27.18
CA ASN A 556 -35.69 -2.25 27.87
C ASN A 556 -34.27 -1.68 27.69
N VAL A 557 -34.11 -0.71 26.79
CA VAL A 557 -32.81 -0.10 26.46
C VAL A 557 -32.70 1.36 26.90
N GLY A 558 -33.80 1.96 27.39
CA GLY A 558 -33.82 3.36 27.82
C GLY A 558 -32.87 3.67 28.99
N ALA A 559 -32.58 2.69 29.87
CA ALA A 559 -31.62 2.86 30.96
C ALA A 559 -30.18 3.07 30.42
N THR A 560 -29.79 2.34 29.38
CA THR A 560 -28.48 2.46 28.73
C THR A 560 -28.28 3.86 28.15
N LEU A 561 -29.26 4.37 27.39
CA LEU A 561 -29.18 5.72 26.80
C LEU A 561 -29.15 6.82 27.87
N LYS A 562 -29.87 6.64 28.98
CA LYS A 562 -29.82 7.58 30.11
C LYS A 562 -28.46 7.57 30.81
N SER A 563 -27.83 6.40 30.96
CA SER A 563 -26.47 6.29 31.53
C SER A 563 -25.47 7.04 30.66
N LEU A 564 -25.47 6.75 29.35
CA LEU A 564 -24.58 7.42 28.39
C LEU A 564 -24.78 8.94 28.35
N ALA A 565 -26.03 9.40 28.53
CA ALA A 565 -26.30 10.84 28.63
C ALA A 565 -25.81 11.45 29.95
N ALA A 566 -25.91 10.73 31.06
CA ALA A 566 -25.37 11.17 32.35
C ALA A 566 -23.83 11.20 32.35
N GLU A 567 -23.20 10.32 31.57
CA GLU A 567 -21.75 10.28 31.32
C GLU A 567 -21.28 11.34 30.33
N GLY A 568 -22.20 12.13 29.75
CA GLY A 568 -21.89 13.21 28.81
C GLY A 568 -21.55 12.75 27.40
N ALA A 569 -21.72 11.47 27.07
CA ALA A 569 -21.50 10.95 25.72
C ALA A 569 -22.68 11.23 24.77
N LEU A 570 -23.87 11.45 25.33
CA LEU A 570 -25.10 11.73 24.60
C LEU A 570 -25.86 12.92 25.18
N GLU A 571 -26.52 13.69 24.33
CA GLU A 571 -27.37 14.82 24.74
C GLU A 571 -28.84 14.57 24.41
N PRO A 572 -29.78 14.74 25.35
CA PRO A 572 -31.19 14.58 25.05
C PRO A 572 -31.67 15.65 24.05
N SER A 573 -32.47 15.26 23.05
CA SER A 573 -32.99 16.20 22.03
C SER A 573 -33.97 17.24 22.59
N SER A 574 -34.50 17.03 23.79
CA SER A 574 -35.39 17.96 24.50
C SER A 574 -35.12 17.93 26.00
N ALA A 575 -35.31 19.08 26.67
CA ALA A 575 -35.16 19.21 28.13
C ALA A 575 -36.14 18.31 28.91
N SER A 576 -37.30 17.97 28.33
CA SER A 576 -38.26 17.04 28.91
C SER A 576 -37.79 15.58 28.93
N GLY A 577 -36.79 15.23 28.11
CA GLY A 577 -36.27 13.87 27.98
C GLY A 577 -37.27 12.82 27.49
N ARG A 578 -38.43 13.24 26.96
CA ARG A 578 -39.59 12.40 26.61
C ARG A 578 -40.45 13.06 25.53
N GLY A 579 -41.11 12.25 24.69
CA GLY A 579 -42.06 12.72 23.68
C GLY A 579 -42.03 11.88 22.39
N ARG A 580 -43.02 12.06 21.51
CA ARG A 580 -43.01 11.45 20.17
C ARG A 580 -41.86 12.07 19.38
N GLY A 581 -40.98 11.22 18.84
CA GLY A 581 -39.78 11.67 18.13
C GLY A 581 -38.62 12.08 19.03
N PHE A 582 -38.64 11.74 20.32
CA PHE A 582 -37.49 11.93 21.22
C PHE A 582 -36.30 11.06 20.81
N TYR A 583 -35.10 11.64 20.83
CA TYR A 583 -33.83 10.96 20.57
C TYR A 583 -32.72 11.59 21.40
N TYR A 584 -31.56 10.94 21.40
CA TYR A 584 -30.32 11.48 21.92
C TYR A 584 -29.41 11.87 20.77
N LYS A 585 -28.73 13.00 20.86
CA LYS A 585 -27.67 13.45 19.96
C LYS A 585 -26.33 12.94 20.46
N TRP A 586 -25.40 12.70 19.55
CA TRP A 586 -24.00 12.51 19.90
C TRP A 586 -23.44 13.80 20.52
N ALA A 587 -22.76 13.70 21.66
CA ALA A 587 -22.21 14.85 22.38
C ALA A 587 -20.69 15.02 22.21
N GLY A 588 -20.02 14.05 21.57
CA GLY A 588 -18.57 14.12 21.37
C GLY A 588 -18.21 15.24 20.39
N ALA A 589 -17.21 16.04 20.78
CA ALA A 589 -16.62 17.08 19.96
C ALA A 589 -16.29 16.56 18.56
N ASP A 590 -16.54 17.40 17.55
CA ASP A 590 -15.93 17.24 16.23
C ASP A 590 -14.40 17.20 16.43
N ALA A 591 -13.83 15.99 16.44
CA ALA A 591 -12.40 15.84 16.30
C ALA A 591 -12.09 16.14 14.83
N GLU A 592 -11.46 17.31 14.62
CA GLU A 592 -10.89 17.76 13.33
C GLU A 592 -10.04 16.69 12.64
#